data_AF-A0A5N9HTD9-F1
#
_entry.id   AF-A0A5N9HTD9-F1
#
_cell.length_a   1.000
_cell.length_b   1.000
_cell.length_c   1.000
_cell.angle_alpha   90.00
_cell.angle_beta   90.00
_cell.angle_gamma   90.00
#
_symmetry.space_group_name_H-M   'P 1'
#
loop_
_entity.id
_entity.type
_entity.pdbx_description
1 polymer ?
#
loop_
_entity_poly.entity_id
_entity_poly.type
_entity_poly.pdbx_seq_one_letter_code
_entity_poly.pdbx_strand_id
1 'polypeptide(L)'
;NGVKFEPGTAETVTCETGEVYRVEGLQDAFDLGMDFNNAHVQPTGAYHYHGLSELLAETHNASNGQLAHVGFAADGYLIYISTMGEYSPSYQLLTDRRSGSNCLMSLGNRAQSTDIIIEGTAPDGTYTSDWGYVDGLGDLDECNGTIINGQYAYIITATFPYISRCLKGEFSEILRPIGNAPPSRGNAPPPRRR
;
A
#
# COMPACT_ATOMS: atom_id res chain seq x y z
N ASN A 1 -13.88 13.51 -7.44
CA ASN A 1 -12.79 14.01 -8.32
C ASN A 1 -11.59 14.30 -7.45
N GLY A 2 -10.46 13.66 -7.74
CA GLY A 2 -9.21 13.75 -6.98
C GLY A 2 -8.26 12.64 -7.43
N VAL A 3 -6.96 12.83 -7.20
CA VAL A 3 -5.96 11.76 -7.33
C VAL A 3 -6.04 10.92 -6.06
N LYS A 4 -6.02 9.59 -6.20
CA LYS A 4 -6.21 8.70 -5.06
C LYS A 4 -4.91 8.47 -4.29
N PHE A 5 -5.06 8.19 -3.01
CA PHE A 5 -4.04 7.58 -2.17
C PHE A 5 -4.30 6.07 -2.14
N GLU A 6 -3.39 5.28 -2.67
CA GLU A 6 -3.46 3.82 -2.72
C GLU A 6 -2.16 3.28 -2.11
N PRO A 7 -2.11 3.05 -0.78
CA PRO A 7 -0.85 2.79 -0.06
C PRO A 7 -0.20 1.45 -0.42
N GLY A 8 -1.01 0.48 -0.85
CA GLY A 8 -0.59 -0.87 -1.16
C GLY A 8 -0.49 -1.09 -2.66
N THR A 9 0.38 -2.01 -3.04
CA THR A 9 0.56 -2.44 -4.42
C THR A 9 -0.23 -3.73 -4.69
N ALA A 10 -0.31 -4.18 -5.94
CA ALA A 10 -0.83 -5.51 -6.28
C ALA A 10 0.30 -6.56 -6.37
N GLU A 11 1.54 -6.09 -6.32
CA GLU A 11 2.76 -6.83 -6.56
C GLU A 11 3.10 -7.72 -5.35
N THR A 12 3.44 -8.97 -5.66
CA THR A 12 3.68 -9.99 -4.63
C THR A 12 4.86 -10.88 -4.97
N VAL A 13 5.49 -11.44 -3.95
CA VAL A 13 6.36 -12.62 -4.03
C VAL A 13 5.66 -13.76 -3.30
N THR A 14 5.37 -14.84 -4.01
CA THR A 14 4.67 -16.02 -3.47
C THR A 14 5.61 -17.22 -3.44
N CYS A 15 5.74 -17.85 -2.28
CA CYS A 15 6.61 -19.01 -2.06
C CYS A 15 5.81 -20.32 -2.11
N GLU A 16 6.43 -21.42 -2.56
CA GLU A 16 5.79 -22.75 -2.57
C GLU A 16 5.43 -23.24 -1.16
N THR A 17 6.11 -22.71 -0.14
CA THR A 17 5.86 -22.96 1.29
C THR A 17 4.63 -22.24 1.84
N GLY A 18 4.01 -21.34 1.06
CA GLY A 18 2.73 -20.71 1.36
C GLY A 18 2.80 -19.24 1.78
N GLU A 19 3.99 -18.69 2.02
CA GLU A 19 4.18 -17.28 2.31
C GLU A 19 3.87 -16.40 1.09
N VAL A 20 3.24 -15.26 1.35
CA VAL A 20 2.96 -14.22 0.36
C VAL A 20 3.46 -12.89 0.90
N TYR A 21 4.48 -12.35 0.25
CA TYR A 21 5.05 -11.06 0.56
C TYR A 21 4.48 -10.01 -0.38
N ARG A 22 3.75 -9.02 0.14
CA ARG A 22 3.30 -7.87 -0.64
C ARG A 22 4.45 -6.89 -0.77
N VAL A 23 4.78 -6.48 -2.00
CA VAL A 23 5.85 -5.52 -2.26
C VAL A 23 5.36 -4.11 -1.92
N GLU A 24 6.15 -3.31 -1.23
CA GLU A 24 5.80 -1.90 -0.98
C GLU A 24 5.98 -1.04 -2.24
N GLY A 25 5.23 0.05 -2.36
CA GLY A 25 5.39 0.98 -3.46
C GLY A 25 6.72 1.73 -3.39
N LEU A 26 7.09 2.14 -2.17
CA LEU A 26 8.29 2.91 -1.87
C LEU A 26 9.35 2.00 -1.26
N GLN A 27 10.16 1.41 -2.13
CA GLN A 27 11.26 0.50 -1.82
C GLN A 27 12.29 0.51 -2.95
N ASP A 28 13.47 -0.08 -2.72
CA ASP A 28 14.62 0.03 -3.63
C ASP A 28 14.94 -1.26 -4.43
N ALA A 29 14.26 -2.37 -4.16
CA ALA A 29 14.49 -3.67 -4.78
C ALA A 29 13.83 -3.82 -6.18
N PHE A 30 12.69 -3.16 -6.42
CA PHE A 30 11.91 -3.31 -7.65
C PHE A 30 11.52 -1.96 -8.26
N ASP A 31 11.73 -1.79 -9.56
CA ASP A 31 11.24 -0.62 -10.29
C ASP A 31 9.75 -0.76 -10.62
N LEU A 32 8.92 -0.10 -9.81
CA LEU A 32 7.47 -0.01 -9.98
C LEU A 32 7.03 1.24 -10.77
N GLY A 33 7.98 2.02 -11.29
CA GLY A 33 7.70 3.23 -12.08
C GLY A 33 7.25 4.43 -11.25
N MET A 34 7.66 4.50 -9.98
CA MET A 34 7.41 5.66 -9.11
C MET A 34 8.08 6.91 -9.66
N ASP A 35 7.36 8.02 -9.65
CA ASP A 35 7.91 9.35 -9.91
C ASP A 35 8.29 10.06 -8.61
N PHE A 36 8.79 11.29 -8.75
CA PHE A 36 9.26 12.12 -7.63
C PHE A 36 8.15 12.53 -6.64
N ASN A 37 6.87 12.28 -6.95
CA ASN A 37 5.75 12.51 -6.04
C ASN A 37 5.39 11.26 -5.22
N ASN A 38 6.21 10.20 -5.25
CA ASN A 38 5.89 8.92 -4.62
C ASN A 38 4.59 8.32 -5.17
N ALA A 39 4.45 8.38 -6.49
CA ALA A 39 3.22 8.10 -7.22
C ALA A 39 3.52 7.52 -8.61
N HIS A 40 2.52 6.91 -9.26
CA HIS A 40 2.65 6.47 -10.64
C HIS A 40 1.29 6.35 -11.35
N VAL A 41 1.35 6.11 -12.66
CA VAL A 41 0.17 5.83 -13.49
C VAL A 41 -0.06 4.32 -13.55
N GLN A 42 -1.25 3.87 -13.12
CA GLN A 42 -1.65 2.47 -13.23
C GLN A 42 -2.04 2.10 -14.69
N PRO A 43 -2.13 0.82 -15.06
CA PRO A 43 -2.44 0.40 -16.44
C PRO A 43 -3.74 0.96 -17.03
N THR A 44 -4.69 1.38 -16.20
CA THR A 44 -5.93 2.03 -16.64
C THR A 44 -5.75 3.52 -16.98
N GLY A 45 -4.54 4.07 -16.86
CA GLY A 45 -4.23 5.48 -17.07
C GLY A 45 -4.53 6.40 -15.87
N ALA A 46 -4.97 5.86 -14.73
CA ALA A 46 -5.20 6.66 -13.52
C ALA A 46 -3.88 6.86 -12.77
N TYR A 47 -3.63 8.08 -12.30
CA TYR A 47 -2.51 8.40 -11.42
C TYR A 47 -2.92 8.23 -9.96
N HIS A 48 -2.03 7.71 -9.11
CA HIS A 48 -2.26 7.56 -7.67
C HIS A 48 -0.96 7.75 -6.86
N TYR A 49 -1.10 8.10 -5.58
CA TYR A 49 -0.01 8.25 -4.61
C TYR A 49 0.15 6.99 -3.76
N HIS A 50 1.39 6.58 -3.53
CA HIS A 50 1.81 5.54 -2.56
C HIS A 50 2.43 6.13 -1.29
N GLY A 51 2.82 7.40 -1.31
CA GLY A 51 3.27 8.12 -0.12
C GLY A 51 3.14 9.63 -0.23
N LEU A 52 3.96 10.33 0.56
CA LEU A 52 3.96 11.78 0.63
C LEU A 52 4.47 12.40 -0.69
N SER A 53 3.65 13.22 -1.34
CA SER A 53 4.12 14.10 -2.42
C SER A 53 4.64 15.40 -1.80
N GLU A 54 5.93 15.68 -1.99
CA GLU A 54 6.57 16.91 -1.49
C GLU A 54 5.92 18.15 -2.12
N LEU A 55 5.63 18.14 -3.43
CA LEU A 55 4.94 19.26 -4.08
C LEU A 55 3.52 19.48 -3.54
N LEU A 56 2.80 18.40 -3.21
CA LEU A 56 1.49 18.52 -2.57
C LEU A 56 1.64 19.15 -1.18
N ALA A 57 2.61 18.67 -0.39
CA ALA A 57 2.91 19.23 0.92
C ALA A 57 3.29 20.72 0.84
N GLU A 58 4.21 21.09 -0.06
CA GLU A 58 4.66 22.48 -0.27
C GLU A 58 3.54 23.42 -0.68
N THR A 59 2.70 22.99 -1.63
CA THR A 59 1.55 23.79 -2.10
C THR A 59 0.61 24.12 -0.94
N HIS A 60 0.45 23.20 0.01
CA HIS A 60 -0.35 23.42 1.21
C HIS A 60 0.44 24.08 2.37
N ASN A 61 1.76 23.97 2.42
CA ASN A 61 2.62 24.59 3.44
C ASN A 61 2.65 26.13 3.32
N ALA A 62 2.36 26.67 2.13
CA ALA A 62 2.10 28.10 1.94
C ALA A 62 0.96 28.68 2.83
N SER A 63 0.22 27.80 3.54
CA SER A 63 -0.89 28.15 4.43
C SER A 63 -0.48 28.37 5.91
N ASN A 64 0.81 28.39 6.27
CA ASN A 64 1.33 28.54 7.65
C ASN A 64 0.91 27.44 8.66
N GLY A 65 0.51 26.25 8.18
CA GLY A 65 0.02 25.16 9.02
C GLY A 65 0.97 23.95 9.05
N GLN A 66 1.13 23.35 10.23
CA GLN A 66 1.81 22.05 10.43
C GLN A 66 1.07 20.90 9.73
N LEU A 67 -0.25 21.03 9.59
CA LEU A 67 -1.10 20.05 8.92
C LEU A 67 -1.78 20.64 7.69
N ALA A 68 -1.77 19.89 6.60
CA ALA A 68 -2.43 20.23 5.35
C ALA A 68 -3.57 19.24 5.07
N HIS A 69 -4.83 19.71 5.05
CA HIS A 69 -5.97 18.87 4.68
C HIS A 69 -5.94 18.57 3.18
N VAL A 70 -5.88 17.29 2.81
CA VAL A 70 -5.72 16.85 1.41
C VAL A 70 -6.83 15.92 0.91
N GLY A 71 -7.74 15.47 1.78
CA GLY A 71 -8.88 14.69 1.33
C GLY A 71 -9.64 13.99 2.45
N PHE A 72 -10.50 13.08 2.03
CA PHE A 72 -11.36 12.27 2.90
C PHE A 72 -11.08 10.80 2.60
N ALA A 73 -10.97 9.99 3.65
CA ALA A 73 -10.92 8.54 3.56
C ALA A 73 -12.31 7.97 3.24
N ALA A 74 -12.38 6.69 2.86
CA ALA A 74 -13.63 6.06 2.46
C ALA A 74 -14.65 5.89 3.61
N ASP A 75 -14.18 5.96 4.86
CA ASP A 75 -14.99 6.00 6.07
C ASP A 75 -15.39 7.42 6.50
N GLY A 76 -15.00 8.44 5.73
CA GLY A 76 -15.37 9.83 5.93
C GLY A 76 -14.44 10.63 6.85
N TYR A 77 -13.44 10.02 7.48
CA TYR A 77 -12.45 10.77 8.25
C TYR A 77 -11.52 11.61 7.36
N LEU A 78 -11.00 12.70 7.91
CA LEU A 78 -10.10 13.60 7.22
C LEU A 78 -8.72 12.96 7.03
N ILE A 79 -8.08 13.32 5.93
CA ILE A 79 -6.68 12.96 5.63
C ILE A 79 -5.87 14.26 5.62
N TYR A 80 -4.85 14.31 6.48
CA TYR A 80 -3.89 15.40 6.52
C TYR A 80 -2.51 14.94 6.09
N ILE A 81 -1.70 15.84 5.54
CA ILE A 81 -0.24 15.69 5.47
C ILE A 81 0.37 16.38 6.69
N SER A 82 1.31 15.69 7.35
CA SER A 82 2.22 16.30 8.31
C SER A 82 3.35 17.02 7.56
N THR A 83 3.25 18.34 7.41
CA THR A 83 4.13 19.13 6.53
C THR A 83 5.48 19.45 7.17
N MET A 84 5.58 19.37 8.50
CA MET A 84 6.81 19.65 9.25
C MET A 84 7.30 18.43 10.05
N GLY A 85 6.68 17.26 9.86
CA GLY A 85 7.04 16.03 10.57
C GLY A 85 6.65 16.05 12.04
N GLU A 86 5.62 16.81 12.41
CA GLU A 86 5.12 16.88 13.79
C GLU A 86 4.33 15.66 14.25
N TYR A 87 4.03 14.72 13.35
CA TYR A 87 3.48 13.40 13.68
C TYR A 87 4.39 12.28 13.15
N SER A 88 4.73 11.37 14.04
CA SER A 88 5.57 10.21 13.75
C SER A 88 4.75 8.90 13.71
N PRO A 89 4.93 8.04 12.69
CA PRO A 89 4.33 6.71 12.67
C PRO A 89 4.88 5.80 13.77
N SER A 90 4.05 4.86 14.22
CA SER A 90 4.40 3.85 15.22
C SER A 90 4.81 2.52 14.58
N TYR A 91 5.63 2.56 13.52
CA TYR A 91 6.09 1.38 12.80
C TYR A 91 7.61 1.32 12.74
N GLN A 92 8.16 0.11 12.80
CA GLN A 92 9.59 -0.14 12.60
C GLN A 92 9.81 -1.47 11.87
N LEU A 93 11.01 -1.63 11.30
CA LEU A 93 11.39 -2.91 10.71
C LEU A 93 11.44 -4.01 11.77
N LEU A 94 10.89 -5.17 11.43
CA LEU A 94 11.07 -6.40 12.18
C LEU A 94 12.52 -6.88 12.08
N THR A 95 12.92 -7.74 13.01
CA THR A 95 14.30 -8.25 13.08
C THR A 95 14.41 -9.73 12.70
N ASP A 96 13.29 -10.45 12.71
CA ASP A 96 13.23 -11.85 12.33
C ASP A 96 13.51 -12.03 10.83
N ARG A 97 14.27 -13.07 10.48
CA ARG A 97 14.56 -13.37 9.08
C ARG A 97 13.31 -13.87 8.36
N ARG A 98 13.20 -13.51 7.08
CA ARG A 98 12.09 -13.95 6.23
C ARG A 98 12.17 -15.46 5.98
N SER A 99 11.01 -16.10 5.86
CA SER A 99 10.88 -17.50 5.47
C SER A 99 10.29 -17.66 4.07
N GLY A 100 10.66 -18.72 3.39
CA GLY A 100 10.00 -19.14 2.17
C GLY A 100 10.99 -19.58 1.09
N SER A 101 10.70 -20.72 0.48
CA SER A 101 11.50 -21.31 -0.59
C SER A 101 10.76 -21.34 -1.91
N ASN A 102 11.52 -21.34 -3.01
CA ASN A 102 11.00 -21.37 -4.38
C ASN A 102 9.97 -20.25 -4.62
N CYS A 103 10.40 -19.03 -4.34
CA CYS A 103 9.53 -17.87 -4.38
C CYS A 103 9.51 -17.21 -5.76
N LEU A 104 8.30 -16.98 -6.25
CA LEU A 104 8.05 -16.36 -7.55
C LEU A 104 7.47 -14.97 -7.38
N MET A 105 8.07 -14.01 -8.07
CA MET A 105 7.57 -12.64 -8.11
C MET A 105 6.47 -12.46 -9.16
N SER A 106 5.47 -11.64 -8.86
CA SER A 106 4.44 -11.15 -9.77
C SER A 106 4.41 -9.62 -9.77
N LEU A 107 4.90 -9.01 -10.84
CA LEU A 107 4.86 -7.55 -11.07
C LEU A 107 3.68 -7.13 -11.97
N GLY A 108 2.48 -7.66 -11.67
CA GLY A 108 1.28 -7.42 -12.47
C GLY A 108 1.30 -8.12 -13.85
N ASN A 109 0.93 -7.41 -14.92
CA ASN A 109 0.75 -7.98 -16.27
C ASN A 109 2.05 -8.42 -16.96
N ARG A 110 3.22 -8.20 -16.34
CA ARG A 110 4.50 -8.69 -16.84
C ARG A 110 4.63 -10.15 -16.41
N ALA A 111 4.35 -11.06 -17.34
CA ALA A 111 4.49 -12.51 -17.19
C ALA A 111 5.97 -12.95 -17.08
N GLN A 112 6.73 -12.38 -16.16
CA GLN A 112 8.07 -12.81 -15.79
C GLN A 112 8.06 -13.10 -14.31
N SER A 113 7.71 -14.35 -13.98
CA SER A 113 7.99 -14.94 -12.69
C SER A 113 9.50 -15.15 -12.61
N THR A 114 10.19 -14.23 -11.96
CA THR A 114 11.61 -14.38 -11.63
C THR A 114 11.71 -15.08 -10.29
N ASP A 115 12.61 -16.06 -10.18
CA ASP A 115 12.96 -16.67 -8.89
C ASP A 115 13.61 -15.61 -7.98
N ILE A 116 13.05 -15.43 -6.79
CA ILE A 116 13.56 -14.52 -5.76
C ILE A 116 14.00 -15.32 -4.54
N ILE A 117 15.17 -14.97 -3.99
CA ILE A 117 15.66 -15.52 -2.74
C ILE A 117 15.01 -14.75 -1.59
N ILE A 118 14.14 -15.44 -0.82
CA ILE A 118 13.49 -14.89 0.37
C ILE A 118 14.06 -15.47 1.65
N GLU A 119 14.16 -16.81 1.72
CA GLU A 119 14.65 -17.52 2.90
C GLU A 119 15.93 -16.91 3.48
N GLY A 120 15.89 -16.57 4.77
CA GLY A 120 17.05 -16.06 5.51
C GLY A 120 17.41 -14.60 5.24
N THR A 121 16.72 -13.89 4.35
CA THR A 121 16.94 -12.46 4.12
C THR A 121 16.45 -11.63 5.32
N ALA A 122 17.09 -10.48 5.56
CA ALA A 122 16.63 -9.54 6.59
C ALA A 122 15.46 -8.70 6.06
N PRO A 123 14.49 -8.34 6.92
CA PRO A 123 13.55 -7.26 6.63
C PRO A 123 14.29 -5.96 6.31
N ASP A 124 14.00 -5.38 5.14
CA ASP A 124 14.63 -4.15 4.64
C ASP A 124 13.61 -3.10 4.18
N GLY A 125 12.31 -3.40 4.33
CA GLY A 125 11.22 -2.52 3.96
C GLY A 125 10.67 -2.78 2.55
N THR A 126 11.27 -3.71 1.81
CA THR A 126 10.78 -4.14 0.49
C THR A 126 9.35 -4.68 0.56
N TYR A 127 8.96 -5.32 1.66
CA TYR A 127 7.66 -5.94 1.80
C TYR A 127 6.86 -5.35 2.95
N THR A 128 5.53 -5.30 2.83
CA THR A 128 4.64 -4.80 3.90
C THR A 128 4.88 -5.55 5.21
N SER A 129 5.10 -6.86 5.13
CA SER A 129 5.36 -7.73 6.28
C SER A 129 6.72 -7.52 6.94
N ASP A 130 7.59 -6.68 6.38
CA ASP A 130 8.83 -6.29 7.04
C ASP A 130 8.59 -5.32 8.20
N TRP A 131 7.42 -4.68 8.26
CA TRP A 131 7.11 -3.63 9.22
C TRP A 131 6.16 -4.14 10.31
N GLY A 132 6.50 -3.85 11.56
CA GLY A 132 5.67 -4.13 12.74
C GLY A 132 5.17 -2.84 13.39
N TYR A 133 3.89 -2.81 13.74
CA TYR A 133 3.34 -1.77 14.61
C TYR A 133 3.86 -1.94 16.04
N VAL A 134 4.23 -0.84 16.68
CA VAL A 134 4.70 -0.79 18.07
C VAL A 134 3.97 0.33 18.79
N ASP A 135 3.03 -0.05 19.66
CA ASP A 135 2.26 0.92 20.46
C ASP A 135 3.18 1.86 21.26
N GLY A 136 2.90 3.16 21.17
CA GLY A 136 3.67 4.22 21.82
C GLY A 136 5.06 4.52 21.23
N LEU A 137 5.43 3.95 20.09
CA LEU A 137 6.69 4.29 19.40
C LEU A 137 6.65 5.71 18.82
N GLY A 138 5.53 6.08 18.22
CA GLY A 138 5.27 7.40 17.67
C GLY A 138 3.94 7.97 18.14
N ASP A 139 3.42 8.95 17.40
CA ASP A 139 2.19 9.69 17.72
C ASP A 139 0.93 9.06 17.12
N LEU A 140 1.12 8.18 16.14
CA LEU A 140 0.04 7.63 15.31
C LEU A 140 -0.28 6.19 15.68
N ASP A 141 -1.55 5.82 15.54
CA ASP A 141 -2.02 4.46 15.78
C ASP A 141 -1.70 3.50 14.61
N GLU A 142 -2.15 2.25 14.73
CA GLU A 142 -1.99 1.20 13.71
C GLU A 142 -2.61 1.52 12.34
N CYS A 143 -3.55 2.48 12.26
CA CYS A 143 -4.07 2.97 10.97
C CYS A 143 -3.36 4.24 10.51
N ASN A 144 -2.25 4.62 11.11
CA ASN A 144 -1.53 5.87 10.86
C ASN A 144 -2.40 7.11 11.07
N GLY A 145 -3.26 7.09 12.09
CA GLY A 145 -4.09 8.24 12.44
C GLY A 145 -4.05 8.58 13.93
N THR A 146 -4.71 9.68 14.28
CA THR A 146 -4.78 10.19 15.65
C THR A 146 -5.98 11.13 15.83
N ILE A 147 -6.22 11.58 17.06
CA ILE A 147 -7.30 12.53 17.38
C ILE A 147 -6.79 13.96 17.26
N ILE A 148 -7.38 14.74 16.35
CA ILE A 148 -7.13 16.16 16.15
C ILE A 148 -8.42 16.92 16.46
N ASN A 149 -8.38 17.84 17.42
CA ASN A 149 -9.55 18.64 17.84
C ASN A 149 -10.79 17.79 18.20
N GLY A 150 -10.58 16.63 18.81
CA GLY A 150 -11.66 15.71 19.22
C GLY A 150 -12.23 14.85 18.09
N GLN A 151 -11.67 14.89 16.88
CA GLN A 151 -12.06 14.04 15.76
C GLN A 151 -10.88 13.20 15.28
N TYR A 152 -11.15 11.96 14.88
CA TYR A 152 -10.12 11.10 14.31
C TYR A 152 -9.76 11.55 12.90
N ALA A 153 -8.48 11.48 12.55
CA ALA A 153 -7.96 11.80 11.23
C ALA A 153 -6.76 10.92 10.89
N TYR A 154 -6.60 10.61 9.61
CA TYR A 154 -5.41 9.93 9.08
C TYR A 154 -4.33 10.95 8.73
N ILE A 155 -3.09 10.59 9.01
CA ILE A 155 -1.93 11.45 8.77
C ILE A 155 -1.05 10.79 7.72
N ILE A 156 -0.67 11.56 6.70
CA ILE A 156 0.34 11.20 5.72
C ILE A 156 1.68 11.70 6.23
N THR A 157 2.67 10.80 6.24
CA THR A 157 4.00 11.00 6.81
C THR A 157 5.09 10.66 5.80
N ALA A 158 6.33 11.11 6.08
CA ALA A 158 7.48 10.83 5.23
C ALA A 158 8.05 9.41 5.40
N THR A 159 7.62 8.67 6.42
CA THR A 159 8.07 7.30 6.73
C THR A 159 6.90 6.33 6.75
N PHE A 160 7.21 5.03 6.64
CA PHE A 160 6.23 3.95 6.64
C PHE A 160 5.25 4.07 7.82
N PRO A 161 3.94 3.90 7.61
CA PRO A 161 3.29 3.38 6.40
C PRO A 161 3.01 4.42 5.30
N TYR A 162 3.50 5.65 5.47
CA TYR A 162 3.32 6.84 4.62
C TYR A 162 1.88 7.32 4.51
N ILE A 163 0.96 6.44 4.16
CA ILE A 163 -0.47 6.64 4.05
C ILE A 163 -1.15 5.55 4.91
N SER A 164 -2.31 5.88 5.48
CA SER A 164 -3.11 4.95 6.27
C SER A 164 -3.34 3.60 5.57
N ARG A 165 -3.19 2.50 6.34
CA ARG A 165 -3.35 1.11 5.88
C ARG A 165 -4.69 0.48 6.27
N CYS A 166 -5.50 1.16 7.08
CA CYS A 166 -6.81 0.69 7.50
C CYS A 166 -7.79 1.83 7.76
N LEU A 167 -9.07 1.50 7.80
CA LEU A 167 -10.15 2.43 8.08
C LEU A 167 -10.69 2.14 9.49
N LYS A 168 -10.79 3.17 10.34
CA LYS A 168 -11.32 3.13 11.69
C LYS A 168 -12.82 3.28 11.75
N GLY A 169 -13.42 3.95 10.76
CA GLY A 169 -14.86 4.15 10.68
C GLY A 169 -15.57 3.07 9.88
N GLU A 170 -16.89 3.22 9.78
CA GLU A 170 -17.73 2.40 8.90
C GLU A 170 -17.54 2.81 7.44
N PHE A 171 -17.37 1.84 6.56
CA PHE A 171 -17.27 2.09 5.12
C PHE A 171 -17.91 0.96 4.33
N SER A 172 -18.32 1.25 3.10
CA SER A 172 -18.75 0.24 2.15
C SER A 172 -17.63 -0.06 1.18
N GLU A 173 -17.20 -1.31 1.11
CA GLU A 173 -16.28 -1.74 0.07
C GLU A 173 -16.97 -1.64 -1.30
N ILE A 174 -16.43 -0.79 -2.16
CA ILE A 174 -16.76 -0.83 -3.59
C ILE A 174 -15.93 -1.97 -4.18
N LEU A 175 -16.45 -3.19 -4.13
CA LEU A 175 -15.86 -4.33 -4.86
C LEU A 175 -15.77 -3.95 -6.35
N ARG A 176 -14.56 -3.66 -6.83
CA ARG A 176 -14.31 -3.57 -8.27
C ARG A 176 -14.33 -5.00 -8.82
N PRO A 177 -15.03 -5.27 -9.93
CA PRO A 177 -14.98 -6.59 -10.54
C PRO A 177 -13.53 -6.93 -10.86
N ILE A 178 -13.03 -8.01 -10.28
CA ILE A 178 -11.79 -8.64 -10.73
C ILE A 178 -12.00 -8.95 -12.22
N GLY A 179 -11.10 -8.44 -13.07
CA GLY A 179 -11.18 -8.66 -14.51
C GLY A 179 -11.44 -10.13 -14.82
N ASN A 180 -12.40 -10.37 -15.73
CA ASN A 180 -12.90 -11.68 -16.12
C ASN A 180 -11.81 -12.77 -16.15
N ALA A 181 -11.81 -13.65 -15.17
CA ALA A 181 -11.23 -14.98 -15.34
C ALA A 181 -12.02 -15.68 -16.46
N PRO A 182 -11.38 -16.29 -17.47
CA PRO A 182 -12.10 -17.05 -18.47
C PRO A 182 -12.84 -18.20 -17.77
N PRO A 183 -14.11 -18.47 -18.13
CA PRO A 183 -14.87 -19.53 -17.49
C PRO A 183 -14.13 -20.86 -17.69
N SER A 184 -13.86 -21.56 -16.58
CA SER A 184 -13.35 -22.92 -16.63
C SER A 184 -14.30 -23.74 -17.50
N ARG A 185 -13.77 -24.33 -18.58
CA ARG A 185 -14.53 -25.28 -19.40
C ARG A 185 -14.82 -26.53 -18.57
N GLY A 186 -15.94 -26.50 -17.85
CA GLY A 186 -16.54 -27.68 -17.23
C GLY A 186 -16.97 -28.67 -18.30
N ASN A 187 -16.62 -29.94 -18.06
CA ASN A 187 -16.89 -31.08 -18.93
C ASN A 187 -18.38 -31.18 -19.32
N ALA A 188 -18.67 -31.06 -20.61
CA ALA A 188 -19.95 -31.48 -21.19
C ALA A 188 -19.77 -32.87 -21.83
N PRO A 189 -20.69 -33.83 -21.59
CA PRO A 189 -20.60 -35.16 -22.19
C PRO A 189 -20.93 -35.10 -23.70
N PRO A 190 -20.39 -36.03 -24.51
CA PRO A 190 -20.53 -35.95 -25.96
C PRO A 190 -21.98 -36.18 -26.41
N PRO A 191 -22.49 -35.43 -27.40
CA PRO A 191 -23.86 -35.61 -27.89
C PRO A 191 -24.01 -36.92 -28.67
N ARG A 192 -25.11 -37.62 -28.41
CA ARG A 192 -25.53 -38.83 -29.13
C ARG A 192 -25.90 -38.48 -30.57
N ARG A 193 -25.30 -39.20 -31.52
CA ARG A 193 -25.65 -39.15 -32.94
C ARG A 193 -27.06 -39.67 -33.20
N ARG A 194 -27.85 -38.91 -33.97
CA ARG A 194 -28.89 -39.41 -34.86
C ARG A 194 -28.67 -38.76 -36.21
#